data_AF-A0A4V2BD70-F1
#
_entry.id   AF-A0A4V2BD70-F1
#
_cell.length_a   1.000
_cell.length_b   1.000
_cell.length_c   1.000
_cell.angle_alpha   90.00
_cell.angle_beta   90.00
_cell.angle_gamma   90.00
#
_symmetry.space_group_name_H-M   'P 1'
#
loop_
_entity.id
_entity.type
_entity.pdbx_description
1 polymer ?
#
loop_
_entity_poly.entity_id
_entity_poly.type
_entity_poly.pdbx_seq_one_letter_code
_entity_poly.pdbx_strand_id
1 'polypeptide(L)'
;MNEDRRLAIEAFQAKFNDSDFLSLASYSLESLHRYLTSGITSRGVNGVELEILLPSRVTAPYPTLSGQVRGSELITIYEAYREALIASNIRKYKGSTEVNEHIAKTAHEYPEKFFYLNNGLTAYCHRLNQNPRDRGSSERQRITANGFSIVNGAQTLGSLVKGLRRDGARPDECLVPIKLISLAASADDEDFAKAITRSTNYQNTIGPRDFVALQDQQSQIADTLALESVTYHFKDAEDTPV
;
A
#
# COMPACT_ATOMS: atom_id res chain seq x y z
N MET A 1 -8.77 30.00 22.37
CA MET A 1 -9.81 30.37 21.38
C MET A 1 -11.05 30.75 22.16
N ASN A 2 -11.66 31.91 21.92
CA ASN A 2 -12.82 32.36 22.69
C ASN A 2 -14.02 31.44 22.39
N GLU A 3 -14.73 30.96 23.42
CA GLU A 3 -15.81 29.95 23.31
C GLU A 3 -16.86 30.34 22.25
N ASP A 4 -17.20 31.64 22.19
CA ASP A 4 -18.15 32.21 21.22
C ASP A 4 -17.72 32.06 19.76
N ARG A 5 -16.41 32.11 19.47
CA ARG A 5 -15.90 31.93 18.10
C ARG A 5 -15.98 30.48 17.66
N ARG A 6 -15.82 29.53 18.58
CA ARG A 6 -15.93 28.10 18.29
C ARG A 6 -17.37 27.74 17.92
N LEU A 7 -18.32 28.21 18.72
CA LEU A 7 -19.75 28.00 18.50
C LEU A 7 -20.23 28.63 17.19
N ALA A 8 -19.71 29.81 16.82
CA ALA A 8 -20.02 30.44 15.54
C ALA A 8 -19.51 29.64 14.33
N ILE A 9 -18.33 29.02 14.43
CA ILE A 9 -17.76 28.18 13.36
C ILE A 9 -18.52 26.86 13.25
N GLU A 10 -18.85 26.22 14.37
CA GLU A 10 -19.64 24.98 14.41
C GLU A 10 -21.05 25.19 13.83
N ALA A 11 -21.71 26.32 14.16
CA ALA A 11 -23.00 26.68 13.58
C ALA A 11 -22.93 26.97 12.08
N PHE A 12 -21.82 27.57 11.61
CA PHE A 12 -21.58 27.79 10.18
C PHE A 12 -21.38 26.46 9.44
N GLN A 13 -20.60 25.54 10.00
CA GLN A 13 -20.39 24.21 9.41
C GLN A 13 -21.69 23.40 9.29
N ALA A 14 -22.48 23.38 10.36
CA ALA A 14 -23.76 22.68 10.37
C ALA A 14 -24.71 23.18 9.27
N LYS A 15 -24.65 24.47 8.95
CA LYS A 15 -25.51 25.09 7.92
C LYS A 15 -25.09 24.76 6.48
N PHE A 16 -23.80 24.48 6.23
CA PHE A 16 -23.27 24.27 4.89
C PHE A 16 -22.95 22.80 4.56
N ASN A 17 -22.94 21.92 5.57
CA ASN A 17 -22.72 20.47 5.39
C ASN A 17 -24.01 19.69 5.08
N ASP A 18 -25.12 20.38 4.84
CA ASP A 18 -26.42 19.80 4.49
C ASP A 18 -26.58 19.59 2.96
N SER A 19 -25.46 19.58 2.21
CA SER A 19 -25.46 19.37 0.76
C SER A 19 -24.62 18.15 0.36
N ASP A 20 -25.13 17.33 -0.54
CA ASP A 20 -24.46 16.12 -1.05
C ASP A 20 -23.16 16.40 -1.84
N PHE A 21 -22.88 17.67 -2.14
CA PHE A 21 -21.79 18.08 -3.03
C PHE A 21 -20.65 18.80 -2.34
N LEU A 22 -20.83 19.29 -1.11
CA LEU A 22 -19.82 20.11 -0.44
C LEU A 22 -19.84 19.91 1.08
N SER A 23 -18.69 19.59 1.65
CA SER A 23 -18.47 19.54 3.10
C SER A 23 -17.39 20.55 3.52
N LEU A 24 -17.73 21.44 4.43
CA LEU A 24 -16.85 22.36 5.13
C LEU A 24 -16.29 21.72 6.40
N ALA A 25 -14.96 21.77 6.53
CA ALA A 25 -14.21 21.43 7.74
C ALA A 25 -13.35 22.61 8.18
N SER A 26 -13.27 22.87 9.49
CA SER A 26 -12.43 23.92 10.06
C SER A 26 -11.10 23.34 10.48
N TYR A 27 -10.02 23.97 10.04
CA TYR A 27 -8.67 23.65 10.46
C TYR A 27 -8.08 24.85 11.21
N SER A 28 -7.25 24.60 12.22
CA SER A 28 -6.54 25.69 12.89
C SER A 28 -5.48 26.29 11.96
N LEU A 29 -5.08 27.54 12.23
CA LEU A 29 -4.00 28.18 11.47
C LEU A 29 -2.70 27.37 11.56
N GLU A 30 -2.47 26.72 12.70
CA GLU A 30 -1.37 25.78 12.87
C GLU A 30 -1.52 24.55 11.97
N SER A 31 -2.71 23.95 11.88
CA SER A 31 -3.00 22.85 10.96
C SER A 31 -2.81 23.26 9.49
N LEU A 32 -3.22 24.48 9.13
CA LEU A 32 -3.10 25.01 7.77
C LEU A 32 -1.65 25.35 7.42
N HIS A 33 -0.93 26.02 8.32
CA HIS A 33 0.50 26.31 8.16
C HIS A 33 1.29 25.00 8.04
N ARG A 34 0.95 23.99 8.86
CA ARG A 34 1.54 22.66 8.81
C ARG A 34 1.25 21.93 7.49
N TYR A 35 0.04 22.06 6.94
CA TYR A 35 -0.35 21.54 5.63
C TYR A 35 0.41 22.22 4.46
N LEU A 36 0.58 23.54 4.53
CA LEU A 36 1.27 24.33 3.49
C LEU A 36 2.79 24.13 3.52
N THR A 37 3.37 23.99 4.71
CA THR A 37 4.82 23.81 4.90
C THR A 37 5.28 22.37 4.73
N SER A 38 4.42 21.36 4.94
CA SER A 38 4.81 19.95 4.81
C SER A 38 4.89 19.43 3.38
N GLY A 39 4.50 20.23 2.38
CA GLY A 39 4.24 19.72 1.03
C GLY A 39 3.07 18.74 1.04
N ILE A 40 2.33 18.67 -0.05
CA ILE A 40 1.04 17.96 -0.18
C ILE A 40 1.15 16.42 -0.02
N THR A 41 2.31 15.86 0.32
CA THR A 41 2.62 14.42 0.13
C THR A 41 3.10 13.63 1.35
N SER A 42 3.30 14.23 2.53
CA SER A 42 4.19 13.62 3.54
C SER A 42 3.57 13.02 4.80
N ARG A 43 2.26 13.16 5.09
CA ARG A 43 1.72 12.72 6.40
C ARG A 43 0.77 11.52 6.39
N GLY A 44 0.39 11.01 5.22
CA GLY A 44 -0.57 9.89 5.12
C GLY A 44 -1.98 10.27 5.59
N VAL A 45 -2.90 9.31 5.56
CA VAL A 45 -4.31 9.48 5.92
C VAL A 45 -4.59 9.04 7.36
N ASN A 46 -5.58 9.66 8.02
CA ASN A 46 -5.91 9.37 9.41
C ASN A 46 -7.17 8.49 9.52
N GLY A 47 -7.25 7.72 10.60
CA GLY A 47 -8.42 6.91 10.92
C GLY A 47 -8.64 5.70 10.02
N VAL A 48 -7.59 5.17 9.38
CA VAL A 48 -7.72 3.96 8.54
C VAL A 48 -7.96 2.76 9.43
N GLU A 49 -9.13 2.15 9.30
CA GLU A 49 -9.48 0.92 10.02
C GLU A 49 -9.17 -0.31 9.16
N LEU A 50 -8.53 -1.31 9.76
CA LEU A 50 -8.12 -2.57 9.12
C LEU A 50 -8.30 -3.72 10.09
N GLU A 51 -8.73 -4.88 9.61
CA GLU A 51 -8.61 -6.17 10.28
C GLU A 51 -7.45 -6.95 9.68
N ILE A 52 -6.42 -7.20 10.49
CA ILE A 52 -5.27 -8.00 10.07
C ILE A 52 -5.47 -9.43 10.56
N LEU A 53 -5.59 -10.35 9.61
CA LEU A 53 -5.68 -11.78 9.83
C LEU A 53 -4.28 -12.38 10.03
N LEU A 54 -4.20 -13.38 10.89
CA LEU A 54 -2.96 -14.08 11.27
C LEU A 54 -1.82 -13.10 11.62
N PRO A 55 -2.06 -12.17 12.58
CA PRO A 55 -1.13 -11.08 12.86
C PRO A 55 0.18 -11.61 13.45
N SER A 56 1.30 -11.14 12.88
CA SER A 56 2.65 -11.31 13.42
C SER A 56 3.24 -9.95 13.78
N ARG A 57 4.00 -9.89 14.87
CA ARG A 57 4.49 -8.65 15.46
C ARG A 57 6.00 -8.65 15.61
N VAL A 58 6.60 -7.53 15.23
CA VAL A 58 7.98 -7.18 15.56
C VAL A 58 7.90 -5.94 16.45
N THR A 59 8.57 -5.96 17.61
CA THR A 59 8.51 -4.86 18.58
C THR A 59 9.64 -3.85 18.43
N ALA A 60 10.78 -4.26 17.86
CA ALA A 60 11.98 -3.44 17.69
C ALA A 60 12.73 -3.78 16.39
N PRO A 61 13.50 -2.84 15.80
CA PRO A 61 13.67 -1.45 16.21
C PRO A 61 12.44 -0.57 15.91
N TYR A 62 11.61 -0.97 14.94
CA TYR A 62 10.36 -0.30 14.60
C TYR A 62 9.18 -1.24 14.79
N PRO A 63 8.20 -0.89 15.65
CA PRO A 63 7.04 -1.74 15.86
C PRO A 63 6.32 -2.00 14.54
N THR A 64 6.23 -3.27 14.14
CA THR A 64 5.66 -3.68 12.85
C THR A 64 4.61 -4.75 13.08
N LEU A 65 3.48 -4.60 12.39
CA LEU A 65 2.40 -5.57 12.36
C LEU A 65 2.27 -6.10 10.93
N SER A 66 2.42 -7.41 10.76
CA SER A 66 2.28 -8.08 9.46
C SER A 66 1.18 -9.11 9.52
N GLY A 67 0.58 -9.43 8.38
CA GLY A 67 -0.48 -10.43 8.29
C GLY A 67 -1.17 -10.35 6.94
N GLN A 68 -2.46 -10.66 6.91
CA GLN A 68 -3.27 -10.65 5.70
C GLN A 68 -4.49 -9.73 5.88
N VAL A 69 -4.91 -9.06 4.81
CA VAL A 69 -6.10 -8.22 4.77
C VAL A 69 -7.01 -8.70 3.65
N ARG A 70 -8.32 -8.68 3.88
CA ARG A 70 -9.31 -9.06 2.86
C ARG A 70 -9.37 -8.01 1.76
N GLY A 71 -9.61 -8.45 0.53
CA GLY A 71 -9.82 -7.57 -0.62
C GLY A 71 -10.99 -6.61 -0.41
N SER A 72 -12.04 -7.04 0.28
CA SER A 72 -13.23 -6.22 0.62
C SER A 72 -12.87 -4.99 1.48
N GLU A 73 -12.00 -5.16 2.46
CA GLU A 73 -11.50 -4.05 3.29
C GLU A 73 -10.64 -3.09 2.47
N LEU A 74 -9.75 -3.62 1.62
CA LEU A 74 -8.91 -2.80 0.77
C LEU A 74 -9.71 -1.98 -0.24
N ILE A 75 -10.82 -2.51 -0.77
CA ILE A 75 -11.76 -1.75 -1.60
C ILE A 75 -12.35 -0.59 -0.80
N THR A 76 -12.85 -0.87 0.42
CA THR A 76 -13.46 0.14 1.28
C THR A 76 -12.49 1.28 1.61
N ILE A 77 -11.25 0.94 1.95
CA ILE A 77 -10.18 1.90 2.25
C ILE A 77 -9.81 2.70 1.00
N TYR A 78 -9.63 2.02 -0.14
CA TYR A 78 -9.38 2.69 -1.41
C TYR A 78 -10.54 3.63 -1.80
N GLU A 79 -11.76 3.29 -1.39
CA GLU A 79 -12.94 4.12 -1.63
C GLU A 79 -12.99 5.39 -0.82
N ALA A 80 -12.67 5.29 0.46
CA ALA A 80 -12.63 6.43 1.37
C ALA A 80 -11.48 7.40 1.04
N TYR A 81 -10.31 6.90 0.64
CA TYR A 81 -9.09 7.71 0.62
C TYR A 81 -8.40 7.85 -0.74
N ARG A 82 -8.68 6.97 -1.72
CA ARG A 82 -8.17 7.04 -3.11
C ARG A 82 -6.65 7.32 -3.18
N GLU A 83 -6.25 8.33 -3.94
CA GLU A 83 -4.86 8.70 -4.18
C GLU A 83 -4.13 9.15 -2.92
N ALA A 84 -4.85 9.59 -1.88
CA ALA A 84 -4.23 10.02 -0.62
C ALA A 84 -3.52 8.86 0.11
N LEU A 85 -3.92 7.60 -0.15
CA LEU A 85 -3.26 6.41 0.41
C LEU A 85 -1.85 6.19 -0.14
N ILE A 86 -1.59 6.66 -1.36
CA ILE A 86 -0.35 6.43 -2.11
C ILE A 86 0.42 7.72 -2.38
N ALA A 87 0.03 8.84 -1.75
CA ALA A 87 0.60 10.15 -2.02
C ALA A 87 2.10 10.27 -1.72
N SER A 88 2.63 9.43 -0.82
CA SER A 88 4.08 9.34 -0.56
C SER A 88 4.82 8.38 -1.49
N ASN A 89 4.13 7.73 -2.42
CA ASN A 89 4.71 6.80 -3.38
C ASN A 89 5.06 7.54 -4.68
N ILE A 90 6.35 7.65 -5.00
CA ILE A 90 6.82 8.29 -6.24
C ILE A 90 6.52 7.43 -7.49
N ARG A 91 6.25 6.13 -7.34
CA ARG A 91 5.68 5.30 -8.40
C ARG A 91 4.16 5.51 -8.40
N LYS A 92 3.72 6.62 -8.99
CA LYS A 92 2.31 6.77 -9.37
C LYS A 92 1.88 5.54 -10.19
N TYR A 93 0.66 5.08 -9.98
CA TYR A 93 0.06 4.00 -10.75
C TYR A 93 0.23 4.26 -12.26
N LYS A 94 1.10 3.50 -12.92
CA LYS A 94 1.39 3.64 -14.35
C LYS A 94 0.36 2.88 -15.18
N GLY A 95 -0.89 3.36 -15.22
CA GLY A 95 -1.92 2.89 -16.17
C GLY A 95 -2.10 1.36 -16.25
N SER A 96 -2.57 0.83 -17.38
CA SER A 96 -2.64 -0.62 -17.62
C SER A 96 -1.33 -1.11 -18.21
N THR A 97 -0.55 -1.87 -17.43
CA THR A 97 0.59 -2.67 -17.89
C THR A 97 0.21 -4.14 -17.87
N GLU A 98 0.96 -4.99 -18.57
CA GLU A 98 0.77 -6.46 -18.54
C GLU A 98 0.76 -7.00 -17.10
N VAL A 99 1.65 -6.49 -16.25
CA VAL A 99 1.69 -6.81 -14.81
C VAL A 99 0.39 -6.41 -14.10
N ASN A 100 -0.13 -5.20 -14.35
CA ASN A 100 -1.38 -4.74 -13.73
C ASN A 100 -2.59 -5.54 -14.22
N GLU A 101 -2.60 -5.96 -15.48
CA GLU A 101 -3.64 -6.82 -16.04
C GLU A 101 -3.58 -8.22 -15.41
N HIS A 102 -2.39 -8.78 -15.23
CA HIS A 102 -2.21 -10.05 -14.54
C HIS A 102 -2.70 -9.99 -13.09
N ILE A 103 -2.35 -8.93 -12.34
CA ILE A 103 -2.83 -8.73 -10.96
C ILE A 103 -4.37 -8.65 -10.93
N ALA A 104 -4.96 -7.84 -11.81
CA ALA A 104 -6.41 -7.68 -11.88
C ALA A 104 -7.12 -8.98 -12.28
N LYS A 105 -6.51 -9.77 -13.17
CA LYS A 105 -7.01 -11.08 -13.58
C LYS A 105 -6.97 -12.06 -12.42
N THR A 106 -5.86 -12.16 -11.70
CA THR A 106 -5.76 -13.04 -10.52
C THR A 106 -6.77 -12.64 -9.45
N ALA A 107 -6.92 -11.34 -9.17
CA ALA A 107 -7.90 -10.86 -8.19
C ALA A 107 -9.35 -11.27 -8.57
N HIS A 108 -9.67 -11.32 -9.85
CA HIS A 108 -11.02 -11.63 -10.34
C HIS A 108 -11.28 -13.13 -10.52
N GLU A 109 -10.39 -13.82 -11.23
CA GLU A 109 -10.58 -15.22 -11.62
C GLU A 109 -10.12 -16.19 -10.53
N TYR A 110 -9.03 -15.88 -9.84
CA TYR A 110 -8.37 -16.75 -8.85
C TYR A 110 -8.07 -16.01 -7.53
N PRO A 111 -9.05 -15.39 -6.87
CA PRO A 111 -8.85 -14.61 -5.64
C PRO A 111 -8.17 -15.42 -4.54
N GLU A 112 -8.45 -16.72 -4.42
CA GLU A 112 -7.83 -17.64 -3.47
C GLU A 112 -6.33 -17.82 -3.69
N LYS A 113 -5.86 -17.58 -4.93
CA LYS A 113 -4.44 -17.66 -5.28
C LYS A 113 -3.73 -16.32 -5.15
N PHE A 114 -4.45 -15.23 -4.86
CA PHE A 114 -3.89 -13.89 -4.87
C PHE A 114 -2.69 -13.74 -3.94
N PHE A 115 -2.80 -14.30 -2.74
CA PHE A 115 -1.75 -14.33 -1.72
C PHE A 115 -0.42 -14.92 -2.24
N TYR A 116 -0.49 -15.92 -3.13
CA TYR A 116 0.68 -16.64 -3.63
C TYR A 116 1.27 -16.02 -4.89
N LEU A 117 0.43 -15.40 -5.72
CA LEU A 117 0.82 -14.96 -7.07
C LEU A 117 1.15 -13.48 -7.17
N ASN A 118 0.85 -12.68 -6.13
CA ASN A 118 1.00 -11.23 -6.19
C ASN A 118 1.75 -10.68 -4.97
N ASN A 119 2.47 -9.60 -5.19
CA ASN A 119 3.09 -8.84 -4.11
C ASN A 119 2.02 -8.14 -3.27
N GLY A 120 2.19 -8.20 -1.95
CA GLY A 120 1.31 -7.53 -0.99
C GLY A 120 1.54 -6.02 -0.89
N LEU A 121 1.11 -5.46 0.25
CA LEU A 121 1.21 -4.04 0.56
C LEU A 121 2.24 -3.82 1.66
N THR A 122 3.05 -2.76 1.52
CA THR A 122 3.82 -2.22 2.65
C THR A 122 3.37 -0.80 2.91
N ALA A 123 3.01 -0.54 4.15
CA ALA A 123 2.55 0.76 4.62
C ALA A 123 3.28 1.18 5.89
N TYR A 124 3.35 2.47 6.14
CA TYR A 124 3.69 3.01 7.45
C TYR A 124 2.49 3.73 8.04
N CYS A 125 2.50 3.91 9.35
CA CYS A 125 1.61 4.81 10.07
C CYS A 125 2.38 5.51 11.20
N HIS A 126 1.97 6.73 11.54
CA HIS A 126 2.55 7.46 12.66
C HIS A 126 2.04 6.94 14.01
N ARG A 127 0.79 6.49 14.06
CA ARG A 127 0.22 5.91 15.27
C ARG A 127 -0.68 4.72 14.94
N LEU A 128 -0.43 3.62 15.64
CA LEU A 128 -1.21 2.40 15.53
C LEU A 128 -1.98 2.14 16.82
N ASN A 129 -3.31 2.28 16.78
CA ASN A 129 -4.17 1.94 17.89
C ASN A 129 -4.73 0.53 17.67
N GLN A 130 -4.63 -0.34 18.66
CA GLN A 130 -5.15 -1.71 18.60
C GLN A 130 -6.44 -1.80 19.39
N ASN A 131 -7.43 -2.52 18.87
CA ASN A 131 -8.63 -2.81 19.62
C ASN A 131 -8.26 -3.65 20.87
N PRO A 132 -8.57 -3.19 22.08
CA PRO A 132 -8.25 -3.91 23.32
C PRO A 132 -8.78 -5.34 23.36
N ARG A 133 -9.93 -5.58 22.71
CA ARG A 133 -10.60 -6.90 22.68
C ARG A 133 -9.85 -7.95 21.85
N ASP A 134 -9.02 -7.50 20.91
CA ASP A 134 -8.28 -8.40 20.01
C ASP A 134 -6.79 -8.53 20.44
N ARG A 135 -6.42 -7.98 21.62
CA ARG A 135 -5.05 -8.07 22.14
C ARG A 135 -4.73 -9.54 22.50
N GLY A 136 -3.74 -10.11 21.79
CA GLY A 136 -3.29 -11.49 22.01
C GLY A 136 -4.03 -12.53 21.16
N SER A 137 -4.97 -12.13 20.30
CA SER A 137 -5.53 -13.05 19.31
C SER A 137 -4.49 -13.41 18.26
N SER A 138 -4.35 -14.71 17.97
CA SER A 138 -3.53 -15.23 16.87
C SER A 138 -4.27 -15.26 15.54
N GLU A 139 -5.58 -15.06 15.53
CA GLU A 139 -6.42 -15.21 14.33
C GLU A 139 -6.68 -13.88 13.64
N ARG A 140 -6.98 -12.83 14.41
CA ARG A 140 -7.31 -11.52 13.86
C ARG A 140 -7.00 -10.39 14.82
N GLN A 141 -6.73 -9.22 14.26
CA GLN A 141 -6.52 -8.01 15.04
C GLN A 141 -7.06 -6.79 14.31
N ARG A 142 -8.05 -6.13 14.91
CA ARG A 142 -8.52 -4.83 14.41
C ARG A 142 -7.64 -3.69 14.91
N ILE A 143 -7.33 -2.80 13.99
CA ILE A 143 -6.47 -1.63 14.22
C ILE A 143 -7.09 -0.37 13.64
N THR A 144 -6.68 0.76 14.19
CA THR A 144 -6.88 2.08 13.61
C THR A 144 -5.53 2.74 13.41
N ALA A 145 -5.16 3.00 12.16
CA ALA A 145 -3.90 3.60 11.76
C ALA A 145 -4.08 5.11 11.48
N ASN A 146 -3.19 5.92 12.02
CA ASN A 146 -3.15 7.36 11.78
C ASN A 146 -1.85 7.75 11.08
N GLY A 147 -1.95 8.69 10.15
CA GLY A 147 -0.92 9.02 9.18
C GLY A 147 -0.47 7.80 8.38
N PHE A 148 -1.42 6.98 7.96
CA PHE A 148 -1.24 5.77 7.17
C PHE A 148 -0.87 6.11 5.73
N SER A 149 0.17 5.49 5.20
CA SER A 149 0.54 5.65 3.79
C SER A 149 1.16 4.38 3.24
N ILE A 150 0.79 4.03 2.01
CA ILE A 150 1.29 2.87 1.28
C ILE A 150 2.54 3.26 0.52
N VAL A 151 3.67 2.69 0.94
CA VAL A 151 4.99 2.92 0.34
C VAL A 151 5.35 1.86 -0.70
N ASN A 152 4.73 0.69 -0.66
CA ASN A 152 4.84 -0.36 -1.69
C ASN A 152 3.47 -0.99 -1.94
N GLY A 153 3.21 -1.33 -3.22
CA GLY A 153 1.99 -2.03 -3.62
C GLY A 153 0.92 -1.11 -4.21
N ALA A 154 1.26 0.10 -4.67
CA ALA A 154 0.31 0.99 -5.35
C ALA A 154 -0.29 0.34 -6.62
N GLN A 155 0.53 -0.38 -7.39
CA GLN A 155 0.09 -1.18 -8.53
C GLN A 155 -0.78 -2.37 -8.12
N THR A 156 -0.38 -3.09 -7.06
CA THR A 156 -1.18 -4.17 -6.48
C THR A 156 -2.55 -3.66 -6.07
N LEU A 157 -2.62 -2.62 -5.24
CA LEU A 157 -3.88 -2.06 -4.74
C LEU A 157 -4.78 -1.59 -5.87
N GLY A 158 -4.26 -0.78 -6.80
CA GLY A 158 -5.04 -0.25 -7.91
C GLY A 158 -5.59 -1.36 -8.82
N SER A 159 -4.77 -2.36 -9.15
CA SER A 159 -5.16 -3.47 -10.01
C SER A 159 -6.10 -4.45 -9.31
N LEU A 160 -5.89 -4.71 -8.02
CA LEU A 160 -6.79 -5.50 -7.18
C LEU A 160 -8.18 -4.87 -7.12
N VAL A 161 -8.27 -3.56 -6.84
CA VAL A 161 -9.57 -2.86 -6.81
C VAL A 161 -10.24 -2.92 -8.18
N LYS A 162 -9.48 -2.78 -9.27
CA LYS A 162 -10.01 -2.92 -10.63
C LYS A 162 -10.56 -4.32 -10.91
N GLY A 163 -9.88 -5.38 -10.45
CA GLY A 163 -10.31 -6.76 -10.62
C GLY A 163 -11.52 -7.13 -9.77
N LEU A 164 -11.53 -6.70 -8.50
CA LEU A 164 -12.59 -7.01 -7.54
C LEU A 164 -13.88 -6.20 -7.71
N ARG A 165 -13.87 -5.19 -8.58
CA ARG A 165 -15.09 -4.44 -8.98
C ARG A 165 -15.85 -5.06 -10.15
N ARG A 166 -15.31 -6.09 -10.78
CA ARG A 166 -15.97 -6.78 -11.90
C ARG A 166 -17.08 -7.69 -11.36
N ASP A 167 -18.13 -7.87 -12.16
CA ASP A 167 -19.26 -8.74 -11.81
C ASP A 167 -18.81 -10.17 -11.52
N GLY A 168 -19.28 -10.74 -10.41
CA GLY A 168 -18.88 -12.09 -9.98
C GLY A 168 -17.58 -12.16 -9.18
N ALA A 169 -16.97 -11.02 -8.84
CA ALA A 169 -15.82 -10.98 -7.94
C ALA A 169 -16.15 -11.48 -6.53
N ARG A 170 -15.15 -12.10 -5.88
CA ARG A 170 -15.25 -12.66 -4.52
C ARG A 170 -14.21 -11.98 -3.62
N PRO A 171 -14.44 -10.72 -3.21
CA PRO A 171 -13.42 -9.90 -2.54
C PRO A 171 -12.99 -10.44 -1.17
N ASP A 172 -13.84 -11.19 -0.48
CA ASP A 172 -13.51 -11.81 0.81
C ASP A 172 -12.60 -13.06 0.68
N GLU A 173 -12.57 -13.71 -0.48
CA GLU A 173 -11.65 -14.83 -0.77
C GLU A 173 -10.24 -14.33 -1.14
N CYS A 174 -10.12 -13.04 -1.51
CA CYS A 174 -8.86 -12.43 -1.90
C CYS A 174 -8.08 -11.96 -0.67
N LEU A 175 -7.05 -12.72 -0.28
CA LEU A 175 -6.19 -12.39 0.85
C LEU A 175 -4.92 -11.70 0.37
N VAL A 176 -4.63 -10.51 0.91
CA VAL A 176 -3.48 -9.69 0.53
C VAL A 176 -2.49 -9.60 1.69
N PRO A 177 -1.23 -10.00 1.50
CA PRO A 177 -0.20 -9.80 2.52
C PRO A 177 -0.04 -8.30 2.82
N ILE A 178 0.04 -7.92 4.09
CA ILE A 178 0.34 -6.55 4.50
C ILE A 178 1.49 -6.52 5.51
N LYS A 179 2.34 -5.50 5.38
CA LYS A 179 3.33 -5.10 6.39
C LYS A 179 3.06 -3.65 6.78
N LEU A 180 2.65 -3.43 8.02
CA LEU A 180 2.36 -2.11 8.57
C LEU A 180 3.39 -1.73 9.63
N ILE A 181 4.17 -0.68 9.34
CA ILE A 181 5.26 -0.19 10.19
C ILE A 181 4.74 1.02 10.98
N SER A 182 4.86 0.98 12.30
CA SER A 182 4.51 2.11 13.18
C SER A 182 5.74 2.95 13.45
N LEU A 183 5.65 4.25 13.15
CA LEU A 183 6.72 5.23 13.36
C LEU A 183 6.71 5.84 14.77
N ALA A 184 5.61 5.67 15.54
CA ALA A 184 5.38 6.26 16.87
C ALA A 184 6.54 6.27 17.89
N ALA A 185 7.56 5.40 17.75
CA ALA A 185 8.67 5.25 18.67
C ALA A 185 9.95 6.00 18.24
N SER A 186 9.94 6.72 17.12
CA SER A 186 11.16 7.27 16.51
C SER A 186 11.23 8.78 16.68
N ALA A 187 12.25 9.25 17.40
CA ALA A 187 12.58 10.68 17.46
C ALA A 187 13.00 11.25 16.07
N ASP A 188 13.33 10.36 15.11
CA ASP A 188 13.66 10.64 13.70
C ASP A 188 12.60 10.10 12.71
N ASP A 189 11.32 10.40 12.98
CA ASP A 189 10.15 9.95 12.20
C ASP A 189 10.27 10.19 10.68
N GLU A 190 10.85 11.33 10.29
CA GLU A 190 10.86 11.75 8.89
C GLU A 190 11.96 11.07 8.07
N ASP A 191 13.14 10.87 8.66
CA ASP A 191 14.29 10.32 7.95
C ASP A 191 14.15 8.81 7.74
N PHE A 192 13.55 8.08 8.68
CA PHE A 192 13.26 6.67 8.49
C PHE A 192 12.11 6.44 7.50
N ALA A 193 11.03 7.24 7.56
CA ALA A 193 9.97 7.19 6.55
C ALA A 193 10.53 7.50 5.15
N LYS A 194 11.42 8.50 5.03
CA LYS A 194 12.16 8.80 3.80
C LYS A 194 13.07 7.65 3.39
N ALA A 195 13.75 6.97 4.32
CA ALA A 195 14.62 5.82 4.03
C ALA A 195 13.83 4.61 3.53
N ILE A 196 12.73 4.24 4.20
CA ILE A 196 11.81 3.18 3.72
C ILE A 196 11.32 3.54 2.32
N THR A 197 10.85 4.77 2.15
CA THR A 197 10.34 5.24 0.86
C THR A 197 11.45 5.16 -0.19
N ARG A 198 12.66 5.67 0.08
CA ARG A 198 13.80 5.60 -0.84
C ARG A 198 14.16 4.16 -1.17
N SER A 199 14.51 3.32 -0.18
CA SER A 199 14.94 1.93 -0.41
C SER A 199 13.90 1.12 -1.16
N THR A 200 12.62 1.28 -0.84
CA THR A 200 11.54 0.57 -1.53
C THR A 200 11.37 1.06 -2.97
N ASN A 201 11.60 2.34 -3.23
CA ASN A 201 11.53 2.93 -4.57
C ASN A 201 12.77 2.66 -5.44
N TYR A 202 13.94 2.46 -4.82
CA TYR A 202 15.22 2.15 -5.48
C TYR A 202 15.40 0.66 -5.82
N GLN A 203 14.47 -0.23 -5.44
CA GLN A 203 14.50 -1.62 -5.92
C GLN A 203 14.37 -1.61 -7.46
N ASN A 204 15.38 -2.17 -8.12
CA ASN A 204 15.56 -2.15 -9.57
C ASN A 204 14.28 -2.54 -10.31
N THR A 205 14.04 -1.88 -11.44
CA THR A 205 12.91 -2.23 -12.30
C THR A 205 13.26 -3.52 -13.03
N ILE A 206 12.49 -4.58 -12.77
CA ILE A 206 12.52 -5.80 -13.58
C ILE A 206 12.05 -5.44 -14.98
N GLY A 207 12.92 -5.59 -15.97
CA GLY A 207 12.63 -5.28 -17.36
C GLY A 207 11.89 -6.42 -18.08
N PRO A 208 11.31 -6.19 -19.27
CA PRO A 208 10.70 -7.24 -20.08
C PRO A 208 11.64 -8.44 -20.34
N ARG A 209 12.95 -8.19 -20.45
CA ARG A 209 13.98 -9.21 -20.61
C ARG A 209 14.02 -10.19 -19.43
N ASP A 210 13.92 -9.69 -18.21
CA ASP A 210 13.92 -10.52 -17.00
C ASP A 210 12.69 -11.44 -16.94
N PHE A 211 11.54 -10.99 -17.46
CA PHE A 211 10.34 -11.82 -17.57
C PHE A 211 10.49 -12.92 -18.62
N VAL A 212 11.05 -12.59 -19.78
CA VAL A 212 11.38 -13.57 -20.82
C VAL A 212 12.39 -14.59 -20.27
N ALA A 213 13.32 -14.15 -19.43
CA ALA A 213 14.33 -15.01 -18.83
C ALA A 213 13.79 -16.10 -17.89
N LEU A 214 12.52 -15.97 -17.45
CA LEU A 214 11.84 -16.97 -16.62
C LEU A 214 11.15 -18.07 -17.44
N GLN A 215 11.09 -17.94 -18.77
CA GLN A 215 10.48 -18.97 -19.62
C GLN A 215 11.41 -20.18 -19.76
N ASP A 216 10.86 -21.39 -19.57
CA ASP A 216 11.62 -22.65 -19.68
C ASP A 216 12.34 -22.78 -21.03
N GLN A 217 11.75 -22.23 -22.09
CA GLN A 217 12.34 -22.20 -23.42
C GLN A 217 13.72 -21.52 -23.45
N GLN A 218 13.94 -20.46 -22.65
CA GLN A 218 15.23 -19.78 -22.62
C GLN A 218 16.31 -20.63 -21.95
N SER A 219 15.94 -21.42 -20.94
CA SER A 219 16.85 -22.39 -20.32
C SER A 219 17.21 -23.50 -21.31
N GLN A 220 16.22 -24.03 -22.04
CA GLN A 220 16.46 -25.06 -23.05
C GLN A 220 17.38 -24.58 -24.19
N ILE A 221 17.20 -23.32 -24.63
CA ILE A 221 18.07 -22.69 -25.63
C ILE A 221 19.49 -22.56 -25.09
N ALA A 222 19.66 -22.13 -23.83
CA ALA A 222 20.96 -22.03 -23.20
C ALA A 222 21.68 -23.38 -23.10
N ASP A 223 20.97 -24.42 -22.66
CA ASP A 223 21.53 -25.77 -22.54
C ASP A 223 21.96 -26.33 -23.92
N THR A 224 21.15 -26.08 -24.96
CA THR A 224 21.45 -26.51 -26.32
C THR A 224 22.67 -25.79 -26.90
N LEU A 225 22.76 -24.48 -26.72
CA LEU A 225 23.88 -23.67 -27.21
C LEU A 225 25.17 -23.94 -26.44
N ALA A 226 25.08 -24.32 -25.17
CA ALA A 226 26.23 -24.72 -24.36
C ALA A 226 26.93 -25.97 -24.93
N LEU A 227 26.19 -26.90 -25.57
CA LEU A 227 26.79 -28.06 -26.25
C LEU A 227 27.72 -27.65 -27.40
N GLU A 228 27.43 -26.53 -28.05
CA GLU A 228 28.20 -25.95 -29.15
C GLU A 228 29.23 -24.92 -28.65
N SER A 229 29.51 -24.89 -27.33
CA SER A 229 30.41 -23.92 -26.69
C SER A 229 29.97 -22.45 -26.87
N VAL A 230 28.68 -22.19 -27.05
CA VAL A 230 28.09 -20.85 -27.15
C VAL A 230 27.39 -20.49 -25.84
N THR A 231 27.83 -19.42 -25.18
CA THR A 231 27.21 -18.92 -23.95
C THR A 231 26.04 -18.00 -24.27
N TYR A 232 24.81 -18.43 -23.94
CA TYR A 232 23.61 -17.62 -24.10
C TYR A 232 23.25 -16.89 -22.81
N HIS A 233 23.42 -15.56 -22.80
CA HIS A 233 23.09 -14.71 -21.65
C HIS A 233 21.65 -14.21 -21.73
N PHE A 234 20.74 -14.91 -21.04
CA PHE A 234 19.33 -14.53 -20.95
C PHE A 234 18.91 -13.99 -19.59
N LYS A 235 19.72 -14.21 -18.54
CA LYS A 235 19.56 -13.63 -17.21
C LYS A 235 20.65 -12.59 -16.97
N ASP A 236 20.29 -11.45 -16.38
CA ASP A 236 21.27 -10.45 -15.98
C ASP A 236 22.07 -10.98 -14.77
N ALA A 237 23.35 -11.27 -15.00
CA ALA A 237 24.35 -11.63 -13.98
C ALA A 237 25.53 -10.64 -14.04
N GLU A 238 26.32 -10.53 -12.97
CA GLU A 238 27.51 -9.65 -12.91
C GLU A 238 28.48 -9.83 -14.08
N ASP A 239 28.53 -11.02 -14.67
CA ASP A 239 29.41 -11.38 -15.80
C ASP A 239 28.74 -11.22 -17.19
N THR A 240 27.61 -10.52 -17.29
CA THR A 240 26.96 -10.30 -18.59
C THR A 240 27.71 -9.19 -19.35
N PRO A 241 28.32 -9.45 -20.51
CA PRO A 241 28.98 -8.41 -21.28
C PRO A 241 27.94 -7.36 -21.75
N VAL A 242 28.31 -6.09 -21.60
CA VAL A 242 27.47 -4.91 -21.91
C VAL A 242 27.33 -4.70 -23.41
#